data_AF-A0A182TL06-F1
#
_entry.id   AF-A0A182TL06-F1
#
_cell.length_a   1.000
_cell.length_b   1.000
_cell.length_c   1.000
_cell.angle_alpha   90.00
_cell.angle_beta   90.00
_cell.angle_gamma   90.00
#
_symmetry.space_group_name_H-M   'P 1'
#
loop_
_entity.id
_entity.type
_entity.pdbx_description
1 polymer ?
#
loop_
_entity_poly.entity_id
_entity_poly.type
_entity_poly.pdbx_seq_one_letter_code
_entity_poly.pdbx_strand_id
1 'polypeptide(L)'
;MSYRESKELSANIDDDKSLTEHLKLPIQRINDYKLLFKELLKYSTALGENVLDIQKALELMLSVPSRAANNKFLEAIEGFRGNLQKLGRVLAHEYFGVRDRENKIKERYLFLF
;
A
#
# COMPACT_ATOMS: atom_id res chain seq x y z
N MET A 1 20.49 12.56 1.55
CA MET A 1 20.29 13.92 1.01
C MET A 1 19.99 14.85 2.15
N SER A 2 20.79 15.91 2.28
CA SER A 2 20.63 16.95 3.29
C SER A 2 19.43 17.84 2.96
N TYR A 3 18.75 18.37 3.98
CA TYR A 3 17.63 19.32 3.82
C TYR A 3 18.01 20.56 2.99
N ARG A 4 19.31 20.91 2.95
CA ARG A 4 19.85 22.00 2.12
C ARG A 4 19.82 21.66 0.62
N GLU A 5 20.25 20.46 0.24
CA GLU A 5 20.29 20.02 -1.16
C GLU A 5 18.88 19.99 -1.77
N SER A 6 17.87 19.60 -0.98
CA SER A 6 16.47 19.59 -1.43
C SER A 6 15.88 20.97 -1.68
N LYS A 7 16.38 22.03 -1.02
CA LYS A 7 15.94 23.42 -1.22
C LYS A 7 16.65 24.08 -2.39
N GLU A 8 17.92 23.77 -2.58
CA GLU A 8 18.68 24.26 -3.75
C GLU A 8 18.10 23.67 -5.04
N LEU A 9 17.67 22.41 -5.01
CA LEU A 9 17.04 21.77 -6.17
C LEU A 9 15.69 22.42 -6.55
N SER A 10 14.84 22.75 -5.57
CA SER A 10 13.53 23.39 -5.83
C SER A 10 13.68 24.82 -6.36
N ALA A 11 14.67 25.57 -5.86
CA ALA A 11 14.98 26.91 -6.36
C ALA A 11 15.50 26.90 -7.81
N ASN A 12 16.24 25.86 -8.22
CA ASN A 12 16.74 25.72 -9.59
C ASN A 12 15.65 25.41 -10.63
N ILE A 13 14.46 24.98 -10.20
CA ILE A 13 13.34 24.61 -11.08
C ILE A 13 12.12 25.52 -10.91
N ASP A 14 12.26 26.62 -10.14
CA ASP A 14 11.17 27.57 -9.84
C ASP A 14 9.89 26.88 -9.31
N ASP A 15 10.07 25.92 -8.39
CA ASP A 15 8.96 25.21 -7.75
C ASP A 15 8.87 25.57 -6.25
N ASP A 16 7.64 25.87 -5.81
CA ASP A 16 7.31 26.18 -4.42
C ASP A 16 7.43 24.96 -3.49
N LYS A 17 7.41 23.74 -4.05
CA LYS A 17 7.47 22.49 -3.29
C LYS A 17 8.91 21.95 -3.26
N SER A 18 9.31 21.50 -2.07
CA SER A 18 10.53 20.71 -1.92
C SER A 18 10.39 19.34 -2.58
N LEU A 19 11.52 18.72 -2.95
CA LEU A 19 11.55 17.33 -3.44
C LEU A 19 10.78 16.36 -2.52
N THR A 20 10.89 16.55 -1.20
CA THR A 20 10.19 15.70 -0.23
C THR A 20 8.67 15.86 -0.32
N GLU A 21 8.16 17.05 -0.63
CA GLU A 21 6.73 17.28 -0.86
C GLU A 21 6.27 16.68 -2.18
N HIS A 22 7.07 16.77 -3.24
CA HIS A 22 6.76 16.08 -4.51
C HIS A 22 6.65 14.57 -4.36
N LEU A 23 7.56 13.96 -3.59
CA LEU A 23 7.54 12.51 -3.35
C LEU A 23 6.31 12.05 -2.56
N LYS A 24 5.59 12.97 -1.88
CA LYS A 24 4.31 12.67 -1.21
C LYS A 24 3.11 12.75 -2.15
N LEU A 25 3.21 13.46 -3.28
CA LEU A 25 2.08 13.67 -4.20
C LEU A 25 1.45 12.36 -4.70
N PRO A 26 2.20 11.29 -5.05
CA PRO A 26 1.58 10.02 -5.47
C PRO A 26 0.72 9.39 -4.37
N ILE A 27 1.17 9.44 -3.11
CA ILE A 27 0.43 8.90 -1.96
C ILE A 27 -0.83 9.75 -1.70
N GLN A 28 -0.72 11.07 -1.82
CA GLN A 28 -1.86 11.98 -1.71
C GLN A 28 -2.88 11.70 -2.82
N ARG A 29 -2.42 11.54 -4.07
CA ARG A 29 -3.30 11.30 -5.22
C ARG A 29 -4.10 10.00 -5.11
N ILE A 30 -3.49 8.93 -4.58
CA ILE A 30 -4.20 7.68 -4.28
C ILE A 30 -5.32 7.90 -3.25
N ASN A 31 -5.06 8.73 -2.23
CA ASN A 31 -6.07 9.07 -1.24
C ASN A 31 -7.20 9.93 -1.81
N ASP A 32 -6.88 10.85 -2.72
CA ASP A 32 -7.87 11.65 -3.43
C ASP A 32 -8.81 10.76 -4.24
N TYR A 33 -8.28 9.83 -5.03
CA TYR A 33 -9.12 8.90 -5.82
C TYR A 33 -10.03 8.05 -4.94
N LYS A 34 -9.52 7.56 -3.80
CA LYS A 34 -10.34 6.84 -2.82
C LYS A 34 -11.52 7.70 -2.32
N LEU A 35 -11.30 8.98 -2.02
CA LEU A 35 -12.37 9.87 -1.55
C LEU A 35 -13.38 10.16 -2.66
N LEU A 36 -12.89 10.50 -3.85
CA LEU A 36 -13.73 10.79 -5.01
C LEU A 36 -14.62 9.60 -5.39
N PHE A 37 -14.07 8.37 -5.43
CA PHE A 37 -14.88 7.18 -5.71
C PHE A 37 -15.90 6.89 -4.61
N LYS A 38 -15.60 7.16 -3.33
CA LYS A 38 -16.58 7.03 -2.24
C LYS A 38 -17.74 8.00 -2.38
N GLU A 39 -17.45 9.26 -2.72
CA GLU A 39 -18.49 10.27 -2.95
C GLU A 39 -19.32 9.93 -4.18
N LEU A 40 -18.68 9.58 -5.29
CA LEU A 40 -19.37 9.18 -6.52
C LEU A 40 -20.27 7.96 -6.27
N LEU A 41 -19.77 6.94 -5.57
CA LEU A 41 -20.55 5.76 -5.21
C LEU A 41 -21.79 6.12 -4.38
N LYS A 42 -21.62 7.02 -3.40
CA LYS A 42 -22.73 7.48 -2.55
C LYS A 42 -23.83 8.14 -3.38
N TYR A 43 -23.47 9.05 -4.29
CA TYR A 43 -24.46 9.77 -5.10
C TYR A 43 -25.11 8.88 -6.17
N SER A 44 -24.34 8.07 -6.90
CA SER A 44 -24.89 7.14 -7.89
C SER A 44 -25.81 6.09 -7.27
N THR A 45 -25.48 5.60 -6.06
CA THR A 45 -26.37 4.69 -5.32
C THR A 45 -27.69 5.37 -4.94
N ALA A 46 -27.64 6.63 -4.50
CA ALA A 46 -28.84 7.39 -4.14
C ALA A 46 -29.76 7.68 -5.35
N LEU A 47 -29.19 7.76 -6.55
CA LEU A 47 -29.91 7.92 -7.81
C LEU A 47 -30.41 6.59 -8.41
N GLY A 48 -30.08 5.44 -7.80
CA GLY A 48 -30.45 4.12 -8.31
C GLY A 48 -29.68 3.70 -9.57
N GLU A 49 -28.51 4.30 -9.82
CA GLU A 49 -27.66 3.97 -10.96
C GLU A 49 -26.92 2.64 -10.76
N ASN A 50 -26.39 2.06 -11.84
CA ASN A 50 -25.47 0.93 -11.73
C ASN A 50 -24.12 1.40 -11.18
N VAL A 51 -23.74 0.86 -10.03
CA VAL A 51 -22.51 1.25 -9.31
C VAL A 51 -21.41 0.19 -9.32
N LEU A 52 -21.56 -0.90 -10.09
CA LEU A 52 -20.62 -2.03 -10.03
C LEU A 52 -19.19 -1.62 -10.41
N ASP A 53 -19.03 -0.81 -11.44
CA ASP A 53 -17.70 -0.39 -11.89
C ASP A 53 -17.09 0.66 -10.94
N ILE A 54 -17.92 1.50 -10.31
CA ILE A 54 -17.47 2.43 -9.26
C ILE A 54 -16.98 1.66 -8.03
N GLN A 55 -17.69 0.60 -7.63
CA GLN A 55 -17.29 -0.29 -6.54
C GLN A 55 -15.95 -0.98 -6.83
N LYS A 56 -15.79 -1.56 -8.03
CA LYS A 56 -14.53 -2.19 -8.45
C LYS A 56 -13.37 -1.19 -8.47
N ALA A 57 -13.61 0.04 -8.96
CA ALA A 57 -12.60 1.09 -8.96
C ALA A 57 -12.20 1.50 -7.54
N LEU A 58 -13.17 1.62 -6.62
CA LEU A 58 -12.91 1.90 -5.21
C LEU A 58 -12.10 0.78 -4.56
N GLU A 59 -12.45 -0.49 -4.79
CA GLU A 59 -11.69 -1.64 -4.30
C GLU A 59 -10.24 -1.64 -4.80
N LEU A 60 -10.04 -1.34 -6.09
CA LEU A 60 -8.71 -1.19 -6.66
C LEU A 60 -7.90 -0.10 -5.93
N MET A 61 -8.49 1.09 -5.75
CA MET A 61 -7.83 2.21 -5.07
C MET A 61 -7.51 1.93 -3.60
N LEU A 62 -8.33 1.13 -2.91
CA LEU A 62 -8.06 0.67 -1.55
C LEU A 62 -6.94 -0.39 -1.52
N SER A 63 -6.85 -1.23 -2.56
CA SER A 63 -5.87 -2.31 -2.61
C SER A 63 -4.44 -1.84 -2.85
N VAL A 64 -4.23 -0.77 -3.61
CA VAL A 64 -2.88 -0.24 -3.94
C VAL A 64 -2.06 0.12 -2.69
N PRO A 65 -2.55 0.98 -1.76
CA PRO A 65 -1.79 1.33 -0.57
C PRO A 65 -1.62 0.13 0.38
N SER A 66 -2.60 -0.77 0.46
CA SER A 66 -2.48 -2.02 1.22
C SER A 66 -1.34 -2.90 0.67
N ARG A 67 -1.27 -3.09 -0.66
CA ARG A 67 -0.17 -3.85 -1.28
C ARG A 67 1.19 -3.21 -1.03
N ALA A 68 1.29 -1.88 -1.16
CA ALA A 68 2.53 -1.17 -0.88
C ALA A 68 2.96 -1.30 0.59
N ALA A 69 2.01 -1.31 1.54
CA ALA A 69 2.30 -1.56 2.95
C ALA A 69 2.78 -3.00 3.17
N ASN A 70 2.13 -3.99 2.57
CA ASN A 70 2.49 -5.41 2.69
C ASN A 70 3.89 -5.71 2.13
N ASN A 71 4.28 -5.05 1.03
CA ASN A 71 5.61 -5.21 0.44
C ASN A 71 6.74 -4.87 1.41
N LYS A 72 6.54 -3.92 2.34
CA LYS A 72 7.55 -3.61 3.37
C LYS A 72 7.84 -4.81 4.28
N PHE A 73 6.82 -5.60 4.60
CA PHE A 73 6.99 -6.81 5.40
C PHE A 73 7.66 -7.93 4.60
N LEU A 74 7.39 -8.01 3.29
CA LEU A 74 8.09 -8.94 2.40
C LEU A 74 9.57 -8.61 2.26
N GLU A 75 9.91 -7.32 2.15
CA GLU A 75 11.30 -6.85 2.09
C GLU A 75 12.09 -7.17 3.37
N ALA A 76 11.40 -7.32 4.51
CA ALA A 76 12.01 -7.72 5.77
C ALA A 76 12.25 -9.25 5.88
N ILE A 77 11.83 -10.05 4.91
CA ILE A 77 12.11 -11.50 4.89
C ILE A 77 13.56 -11.72 4.47
N GLU A 78 14.38 -12.16 5.41
CA GLU A 78 15.77 -12.56 5.16
C GLU A 78 15.93 -14.08 5.10
N GLY A 79 16.96 -14.57 4.41
CA GLY A 79 17.33 -15.99 4.41
C GLY A 79 16.46 -16.93 3.58
N PHE A 80 15.43 -16.43 2.87
CA PHE A 80 14.63 -17.23 1.95
C PHE A 80 15.43 -17.62 0.70
N ARG A 81 15.70 -18.92 0.54
CA ARG A 81 16.43 -19.47 -0.62
C ARG A 81 15.47 -19.70 -1.80
N GLY A 82 14.97 -18.62 -2.39
CA GLY A 82 14.05 -18.65 -3.52
C GLY A 82 13.72 -17.25 -4.02
N ASN A 83 12.88 -17.15 -5.05
CA ASN A 83 12.41 -15.86 -5.54
C ASN A 83 11.03 -15.56 -4.93
N LEU A 84 10.97 -14.59 -4.00
CA LEU A 84 9.73 -14.15 -3.36
C LEU A 84 8.67 -13.69 -4.39
N GLN A 85 9.10 -13.09 -5.50
CA GLN A 85 8.18 -12.62 -6.56
C GLN A 85 7.44 -13.78 -7.26
N LYS A 86 7.97 -15.01 -7.18
CA LYS A 86 7.29 -16.19 -7.74
C LYS A 86 6.22 -16.77 -6.82
N LEU A 87 6.15 -16.34 -5.56
CA LEU A 87 5.12 -16.81 -4.61
C LEU A 87 3.74 -16.18 -4.89
N GLY A 88 3.69 -15.08 -5.64
CA GLY A 88 2.45 -14.40 -5.97
C GLY A 88 2.10 -13.28 -4.99
N ARG A 89 0.81 -12.96 -4.89
CA ARG A 89 0.32 -11.84 -4.09
C ARG A 89 0.06 -12.29 -2.66
N VAL A 90 0.62 -11.58 -1.68
CA VAL A 90 0.25 -11.78 -0.26
C VAL A 90 -1.24 -11.53 -0.04
N LEU A 91 -1.91 -12.55 0.49
CA LEU A 91 -3.32 -12.55 0.87
C LEU A 91 -3.51 -12.12 2.33
N ALA A 92 -2.64 -12.59 3.24
CA ALA A 92 -2.66 -12.27 4.66
C ALA A 92 -1.28 -12.45 5.29
N HIS A 93 -0.98 -11.73 6.37
CA HIS A 93 0.22 -11.94 7.18
C HIS A 93 0.04 -11.38 8.60
N GLU A 94 0.49 -12.13 9.60
CA GLU A 94 0.41 -11.73 11.01
C GLU A 94 1.31 -12.61 11.91
N TYR A 95 1.45 -12.26 13.18
CA TYR A 95 2.06 -13.13 14.20
C TYR A 95 1.09 -14.22 14.65
N PHE A 96 1.58 -15.46 14.70
CA PHE A 96 0.84 -16.61 15.19
C PHE A 96 1.68 -17.43 16.17
N GLY A 97 1.01 -18.02 17.16
CA GLY A 97 1.58 -19.08 17.98
C GLY A 97 1.56 -20.40 17.22
N VAL A 98 2.70 -20.85 16.72
CA VAL A 98 2.84 -22.11 15.97
C VAL A 98 3.26 -23.23 16.92
N ARG A 99 2.45 -24.29 16.98
CA ARG A 99 2.77 -25.50 17.74
C ARG A 99 3.57 -26.47 16.87
N ASP A 100 4.75 -26.86 17.33
CA ASP A 100 5.55 -27.88 16.65
C ASP A 100 5.14 -29.31 17.04
N ARG A 101 5.80 -30.31 16.44
CA ARG A 101 5.54 -31.73 16.69
C ARG A 101 5.83 -32.16 18.13
N GLU A 102 6.59 -31.37 18.89
CA GLU A 102 6.90 -31.61 20.31
C GLU A 102 5.93 -30.87 21.23
N ASN A 103 4.80 -30.36 20.71
CA ASN A 103 3.82 -29.54 21.42
C ASN A 103 4.37 -28.23 22.00
N LYS A 104 5.55 -27.76 21.57
CA LYS A 104 6.07 -26.45 21.99
C LYS A 104 5.46 -25.36 21.12
N ILE A 105 4.97 -24.30 21.75
CA ILE A 105 4.43 -23.13 21.06
C ILE A 105 5.57 -22.14 20.83
N LYS A 106 5.74 -21.68 19.59
CA LYS A 106 6.71 -20.66 19.20
C LYS A 106 6.01 -19.58 18.40
N GLU A 107 6.28 -18.33 18.73
CA GLU A 107 5.76 -17.19 17.99
C GLU A 107 6.46 -17.08 16.63
N ARG A 108 5.68 -16.95 15.56
CA ARG A 108 6.17 -16.85 14.17
C ARG A 108 5.36 -15.83 13.41
N TYR A 109 6.04 -15.03 12.60
CA TYR A 109 5.38 -14.18 11.60
C TYR A 109 5.10 -15.02 10.35
N LEU A 110 3.84 -15.16 9.97
CA LEU A 110 3.43 -15.99 8.85
C LEU A 110 2.95 -15.13 7.69
N PHE A 111 3.24 -15.60 6.47
CA PHE A 111 2.76 -15.00 5.23
C PHE A 111 1.94 -16.04 4.47
N LEU A 112 0.74 -15.66 4.05
CA LEU A 112 -0.10 -16.39 3.11
C LEU A 112 -0.02 -15.68 1.76
N PHE A 113 0.44 -16.39 0.73
CA PHE A 113 0.49 -15.95 -0.66
C PHE A 113 -0.61 -16.62 -1.49
#